data_AF-A0A4V6E1Z1-F1
#
_entry.id   AF-A0A4V6E1Z1-F1
#
_cell.length_a   1.000
_cell.length_b   1.000
_cell.length_c   1.000
_cell.angle_alpha   90.00
_cell.angle_beta   90.00
_cell.angle_gamma   90.00
#
_symmetry.space_group_name_H-M   'P 1'
#
loop_
_entity.id
_entity.type
_entity.pdbx_description
1 polymer ?
#
loop_
_entity_poly.entity_id
_entity_poly.type
_entity_poly.pdbx_seq_one_letter_code
_entity_poly.pdbx_strand_id
1 'polypeptide(L)' 'DLLVVDEIGKEISGAGMDTNVIGRYRVLNAPDPETPDIDLIYVRGLTEATKGNGNGIGLADLTRRAAVDQLDLKKTY' A
#
# COMPACT_ATOMS: atom_id res chain seq x y z
N ASP A 1 -10.62 4.12 12.96
CA ASP A 1 -10.86 4.27 11.52
C ASP A 1 -10.33 3.11 10.70
N LEU A 2 -11.03 2.75 9.62
CA LEU A 2 -10.61 1.72 8.67
C LEU A 2 -10.59 2.34 7.28
N LEU A 3 -9.41 2.36 6.66
CA LEU A 3 -9.27 2.68 5.25
C LEU A 3 -9.21 1.39 4.44
N VAL A 4 -10.18 1.22 3.54
CA VAL A 4 -10.17 0.16 2.54
C VAL A 4 -9.61 0.72 1.24
N VAL A 5 -8.50 0.12 0.78
CA VAL A 5 -7.87 0.45 -0.49
C VAL A 5 -8.15 -0.67 -1.48
N ASP A 6 -8.87 -0.33 -2.54
CA ASP A 6 -9.33 -1.31 -3.51
C ASP A 6 -8.18 -1.91 -4.30
N GLU A 7 -7.28 -1.07 -4.81
CA GLU A 7 -6.11 -1.46 -5.59
C GLU A 7 -4.92 -0.54 -5.32
N ILE A 8 -3.71 -1.10 -5.38
CA ILE A 8 -2.45 -0.36 -5.29
C ILE A 8 -1.64 -0.50 -6.58
N GLY A 9 -0.84 0.51 -6.89
CA GLY A 9 0.03 0.49 -8.07
C GLY A 9 0.89 1.74 -8.18
N LYS A 10 2.10 1.61 -8.73
CA LYS A 10 3.05 2.73 -8.88
C LYS A 10 2.53 3.82 -9.82
N GLU A 11 1.66 3.43 -10.74
CA GLU A 11 0.97 4.30 -11.69
C GLU A 11 -0.17 5.09 -11.06
N ILE A 12 -0.70 4.66 -9.91
CA ILE A 12 -1.66 5.42 -9.09
C ILE A 12 -0.89 6.41 -8.22
N SER A 13 0.11 5.91 -7.49
CA SER A 13 1.01 6.70 -6.65
C SER A 13 2.38 6.04 -6.65
N GLY A 14 3.47 6.80 -6.75
CA GLY A 14 4.82 6.22 -6.87
C GLY A 14 5.19 5.23 -5.75
N ALA A 15 4.62 5.40 -4.56
CA ALA A 15 4.81 4.51 -3.41
C ALA A 15 3.84 3.31 -3.40
N GLY A 16 2.98 3.14 -4.40
CA GLY A 16 1.92 2.13 -4.49
C GLY A 16 0.57 2.63 -3.92
N MET A 17 0.62 3.40 -2.84
CA MET A 17 -0.49 4.15 -2.26
C MET A 17 -0.05 5.59 -2.03
N ASP A 18 -0.98 6.55 -2.01
CA ASP A 18 -0.64 7.94 -1.71
C ASP A 18 -0.40 8.09 -0.20
N THR A 19 0.86 8.37 0.16
CA THR A 19 1.31 8.48 1.55
C THR A 19 0.73 9.68 2.29
N ASN A 20 0.29 10.73 1.57
CA ASN A 20 -0.39 11.89 2.16
C ASN A 20 -1.88 11.60 2.41
N VAL A 21 -2.49 10.73 1.60
CA VAL A 21 -3.90 10.32 1.77
C VAL A 21 -4.02 9.31 2.92
N ILE A 22 -3.08 8.37 3.02
CA ILE A 22 -3.11 7.36 4.08
C ILE A 22 -2.44 7.82 5.39
N GLY A 23 -1.76 8.97 5.37
CA GLY A 23 -1.06 9.53 6.53
C GLY A 23 0.09 8.66 7.04
N ARG A 24 0.74 7.90 6.16
CA ARG A 24 1.77 6.92 6.53
C ARG A 24 2.92 6.98 5.55
N TYR A 25 4.02 7.58 5.98
CA TYR A 25 5.24 7.80 5.20
C TYR A 25 6.21 6.62 5.39
N ARG A 26 6.33 6.08 6.62
CA ARG A 26 7.32 5.05 7.00
C ARG A 26 8.74 5.35 6.53
N VAL A 27 9.11 6.63 6.49
CA VAL A 27 10.44 7.07 6.08
C VAL A 27 11.37 6.99 7.29
N LEU A 28 12.57 6.43 7.10
CA LEU A 28 13.57 6.34 8.16
C LEU A 28 13.92 7.75 8.68
N ASN A 29 13.90 7.93 10.00
CA ASN A 29 14.20 9.19 10.69
C ASN A 29 13.22 10.35 10.41
N ALA A 30 12.04 10.08 9.85
CA ALA A 30 10.97 11.06 9.73
C ALA A 30 9.68 10.49 10.36
N PRO A 31 8.99 11.25 11.22
CA PRO A 31 7.70 10.82 11.74
C PRO A 31 6.66 10.79 10.62
N ASP A 32 5.68 9.91 10.76
CA ASP A 32 4.41 9.99 10.03
C ASP A 32 3.67 11.29 10.46
N PRO A 33 2.82 11.88 9.59
CA PRO A 33 2.07 13.09 9.94
C PRO A 33 1.06 12.82 11.07
N GLU A 34 0.71 13.86 11.84
CA GLU A 34 -0.33 13.73 12.89
C GLU A 34 -1.72 13.45 12.32
N THR A 35 -1.98 13.90 11.09
CA THR A 35 -3.24 13.63 10.38
C THR A 35 -3.00 13.45 8.88
N PRO A 36 -3.74 12.54 8.20
CA PRO A 36 -4.75 11.64 8.78
C PRO A 36 -4.12 10.52 9.63
N ASP A 37 -4.74 10.19 10.76
CA ASP A 37 -4.31 9.10 11.65
C ASP A 37 -5.26 7.90 11.46
N ILE A 38 -4.85 6.96 10.61
CA ILE A 38 -5.68 5.82 10.22
C ILE A 38 -5.25 4.59 11.02
N ASP A 39 -6.15 4.08 11.88
CA ASP A 39 -5.85 2.93 12.74
C ASP A 39 -5.53 1.66 11.94
N LEU A 40 -6.26 1.42 10.84
CA LEU A 40 -6.13 0.21 10.04
C LEU A 40 -6.27 0.48 8.54
N ILE A 41 -5.27 0.04 7.77
CA ILE A 41 -5.25 0.09 6.31
C ILE A 41 -5.36 -1.34 5.78
N TYR A 42 -6.43 -1.61 5.03
CA TYR A 42 -6.69 -2.90 4.39
C TYR A 42 -6.63 -2.77 2.87
N VAL A 43 -5.68 -3.46 2.24
CA VAL A 43 -5.53 -3.50 0.77
C VAL A 43 -6.18 -4.75 0.19
N ARG A 44 -7.03 -4.58 -0.84
CA ARG A 44 -7.71 -5.70 -1.51
C ARG A 44 -6.98 -6.26 -2.72
N GLY A 45 -6.01 -5.57 -3.30
CA GLY A 45 -5.32 -6.05 -4.50
C GLY A 45 -4.34 -5.07 -5.10
N LEU A 46 -3.74 -5.50 -6.20
CA LEU A 46 -2.87 -4.73 -7.08
C LEU A 46 -3.60 -4.47 -8.38
N THR A 47 -3.32 -3.33 -9.02
CA THR A 47 -3.79 -3.10 -10.39
C THR A 47 -3.10 -4.05 -11.38
N GLU A 48 -3.71 -4.25 -12.55
CA GLU A 48 -3.10 -5.03 -13.64
C GLU A 48 -1.76 -4.41 -14.11
N ALA A 49 -1.65 -3.08 -14.07
CA ALA A 49 -0.47 -2.34 -14.51
C ALA A 49 0.78 -2.64 -13.67
N THR A 50 0.60 -3.06 -12.41
CA THR A 50 1.71 -3.51 -11.55
C THR A 50 2.48 -4.69 -12.13
N LYS A 51 1.82 -5.53 -12.95
CA LYS A 51 2.36 -6.82 -13.44
C LYS A 51 2.95 -7.68 -12.31
N GLY A 52 2.35 -7.59 -11.12
CA GLY A 52 2.74 -8.29 -9.90
C GLY A 52 3.76 -7.57 -9.02
N ASN A 53 4.22 -6.36 -9.38
CA ASN A 53 5.06 -5.56 -8.48
C ASN A 53 4.21 -4.90 -7.39
N GLY A 54 4.22 -5.48 -6.19
CA GLY A 54 3.45 -4.99 -5.05
C GLY A 54 4.13 -3.91 -4.22
N ASN A 55 4.95 -3.04 -4.83
CA ASN A 55 5.52 -1.92 -4.08
C ASN A 55 4.41 -1.14 -3.37
N GLY A 56 4.63 -0.80 -2.10
CA GLY A 56 3.64 -0.16 -1.25
C GLY A 56 2.76 -1.10 -0.45
N ILE A 57 2.73 -2.42 -0.72
CA ILE A 57 1.87 -3.34 0.02
C ILE A 57 2.23 -3.40 1.51
N GLY A 58 3.49 -3.15 1.86
CA GLY A 58 3.95 -3.07 3.26
C GLY A 58 3.48 -1.84 4.03
N LEU A 59 2.85 -0.86 3.38
CA LEU A 59 2.17 0.26 4.05
C LEU A 59 0.80 -0.15 4.62
N ALA A 60 0.23 -1.25 4.12
CA ALA A 60 -1.02 -1.82 4.62
C ALA A 60 -0.77 -2.68 5.88
N ASP A 61 -1.72 -2.69 6.80
CA ASP A 61 -1.67 -3.52 8.00
C ASP A 61 -2.11 -4.96 7.69
N LEU A 62 -3.12 -5.09 6.82
CA LEU A 62 -3.70 -6.37 6.42
C LEU A 62 -4.00 -6.38 4.93
N THR A 63 -3.96 -7.58 4.36
CA THR A 63 -4.43 -7.84 3.01
C THR A 63 -5.04 -9.24 2.92
N ARG A 64 -5.83 -9.50 1.89
CA ARG A 64 -6.42 -10.83 1.65
C ARG A 64 -5.46 -11.73 0.87
N ARG A 65 -5.58 -13.05 1.04
CA ARG A 65 -4.80 -14.07 0.31
C ARG A 65 -4.76 -13.80 -1.20
N ALA A 66 -5.90 -13.47 -1.81
CA ALA A 66 -5.98 -13.20 -3.24
C ALA A 66 -5.12 -11.99 -3.71
N ALA A 67 -4.86 -10.99 -2.86
CA ALA A 67 -3.94 -9.91 -3.18
C ALA A 67 -2.48 -10.38 -3.09
N VAL A 68 -2.18 -11.25 -2.13
CA VAL A 68 -0.87 -11.91 -2.03
C VAL A 68 -0.62 -12.78 -3.26
N ASP A 69 -1.65 -13.48 -3.75
CA ASP A 69 -1.57 -14.33 -4.95
C ASP A 69 -1.32 -13.53 -6.25
N GLN A 70 -1.59 -12.21 -6.24
CA GLN A 70 -1.25 -11.29 -7.34
C GLN A 70 0.23 -10.86 -7.32
N LEU A 71 0.96 -11.05 -6.21
CA LEU A 71 2.35 -10.63 -6.08
C LEU A 71 3.29 -11.53 -6.87
N ASP A 72 4.19 -10.90 -7.60
CA ASP A 72 5.46 -11.49 -8.02
C ASP A 72 6.54 -11.00 -7.04
N LEU A 73 6.92 -11.88 -6.11
CA LEU A 73 7.87 -11.52 -5.06
C LEU A 73 9.24 -11.11 -5.61
N LYS A 74 9.66 -11.62 -6.79
CA LYS A 74 10.93 -11.24 -7.43
C LYS A 74 10.88 -9.85 -8.08
N LYS A 75 9.69 -9.36 -8.41
CA LYS A 75 9.50 -7.99 -8.90
C LYS A 75 9.31 -7.00 -7.76
N THR A 76 8.84 -7.49 -6.62
CA THR A 76 8.52 -6.69 -5.44
C THR A 76 9.76 -6.43 -4.59
N TYR A 77 10.64 -7.44 -4.43
CA TYR A 77 11.88 -7.42 -3.64
C TYR A 77 13.07 -7.90 -4.49
#